data_AF-A0A7J8HYX1-F1
#
_entry.id   AF-A0A7J8HYX1-F1
#
_cell.length_a   1.000
_cell.length_b   1.000
_cell.length_c   1.000
_cell.angle_alpha   90.00
_cell.angle_beta   90.00
_cell.angle_gamma   90.00
#
_symmetry.space_group_name_H-M   'P 1'
#
loop_
_entity.id
_entity.type
_entity.pdbx_description
1 polymer ?
#
loop_
_entity_poly.entity_id
_entity_poly.type
_entity_poly.pdbx_seq_one_letter_code
_entity_poly.pdbx_strand_id
1 'polypeptide(L)'
;MLSGLALVLLAAWTARALEVPTDGNAGLLAEPQVAMFCGKLNMHMNVQNGKWESDPSGTKTCIGTKEGILQYCQEVYPELQITNVVEANQPVTIQNWCKRGRKQCKTHGHMVIPYRCLGEPASGALVFGDEQEGCSD
;
A
#
# COMPACT_ATOMS: atom_id res chain seq x y z
N MET A 1 51.11 34.46 45.74
CA MET A 1 49.79 34.50 46.39
C MET A 1 48.79 33.85 45.45
N LEU A 2 48.30 32.67 45.84
CA LEU A 2 47.07 31.95 45.44
C LEU A 2 46.57 32.12 43.98
N SER A 3 46.33 31.09 43.18
CA SER A 3 45.62 29.86 43.56
C SER A 3 45.82 28.81 42.46
N GLY A 4 46.46 27.70 42.81
CA GLY A 4 46.29 26.44 42.09
C GLY A 4 45.23 25.63 42.84
N LEU A 5 44.11 25.34 42.19
CA LEU A 5 43.14 24.29 42.52
C LEU A 5 42.53 23.91 41.16
N ALA A 6 43.09 22.89 40.50
CA ALA A 6 42.67 21.51 40.62
C ALA A 6 41.44 21.20 39.75
N LEU A 7 41.67 20.29 38.80
CA LEU A 7 40.74 19.37 38.15
C LEU A 7 39.23 19.66 38.29
N VAL A 8 38.59 20.01 37.18
CA VAL A 8 37.29 19.41 36.81
C VAL A 8 37.38 19.12 35.32
N LEU A 9 38.03 18.01 34.98
CA LEU A 9 37.38 16.77 34.53
C LEU A 9 36.54 16.98 33.28
N LEU A 10 37.06 16.39 32.19
CA LEU A 10 36.37 16.15 30.94
C LEU A 10 34.99 15.56 31.21
N ALA A 11 33.95 16.35 30.99
CA ALA A 11 32.64 15.79 30.72
C ALA A 11 32.65 15.29 29.27
N ALA A 12 33.06 14.03 29.13
CA ALA A 12 32.41 13.13 28.19
C ALA A 12 30.88 13.34 28.35
N TRP A 13 30.04 13.24 27.32
CA TRP A 13 29.77 12.01 26.62
C TRP A 13 29.43 12.36 25.16
N THR A 14 30.19 11.82 24.21
CA THR A 14 29.63 11.63 22.87
C THR A 14 28.61 10.52 22.98
N ALA A 15 27.36 10.86 23.26
CA ALA A 15 26.25 9.99 22.95
C ALA A 15 26.20 9.90 21.42
N ARG A 16 27.02 9.00 20.85
CA ARG A 16 26.67 8.39 19.57
C ARG A 16 25.37 7.65 19.87
N ALA A 17 24.26 8.29 19.55
CA ALA A 17 23.05 7.54 19.27
C ALA A 17 23.48 6.50 18.24
N LEU A 18 23.50 5.23 18.64
CA LEU A 18 23.30 4.17 17.69
C LEU A 18 21.94 4.48 17.09
N GLU A 19 21.97 5.13 15.93
CA GLU A 19 20.89 5.03 14.97
C GLU A 19 20.79 3.53 14.71
N VAL A 20 19.95 2.85 15.49
CA VAL A 20 19.39 1.58 15.06
C VAL A 20 18.81 1.91 13.69
N PRO A 21 19.27 1.28 12.60
CA PRO A 21 18.53 1.36 11.36
C PRO A 21 17.17 0.81 11.74
N THR A 22 16.22 1.70 11.96
CA THR A 22 14.85 1.33 11.76
C THR A 22 14.85 1.07 10.26
N ASP A 23 14.99 -0.20 9.89
CA ASP A 23 14.32 -0.74 8.71
C ASP A 23 12.80 -0.66 8.98
N GLY A 24 12.34 0.53 9.38
CA GLY A 24 10.98 0.95 9.64
C GLY A 24 10.40 1.62 8.40
N ASN A 25 11.03 1.42 7.24
CA ASN A 25 10.28 1.37 6.00
C ASN A 25 9.85 -0.07 5.74
N ALA A 26 9.07 -0.64 6.67
CA ALA A 26 7.86 -1.33 6.24
C ALA A 26 6.98 -0.26 5.57
N GLY A 27 7.42 0.20 4.39
CA GLY A 27 6.77 1.25 3.64
C GLY A 27 5.35 0.79 3.48
N LEU A 28 4.41 1.58 4.01
CA LEU A 28 2.99 1.24 4.02
C LEU A 28 2.61 0.87 2.59
N LEU A 29 2.52 -0.42 2.32
CA LEU A 29 2.13 -0.91 1.00
C LEU A 29 0.72 -0.39 0.80
N ALA A 30 0.51 0.34 -0.30
CA ALA A 30 -0.82 0.80 -0.63
C ALA A 30 -1.73 -0.42 -0.79
N GLU A 31 -3.00 -0.26 -0.41
CA GLU A 31 -3.94 -1.36 -0.51
C GLU A 31 -4.12 -1.78 -1.98
N PRO A 32 -4.13 -3.09 -2.29
CA PRO A 32 -4.40 -3.58 -3.64
C PRO A 32 -5.83 -3.26 -4.06
N GLN A 33 -5.98 -2.53 -5.17
CA GLN A 33 -7.26 -2.07 -5.69
C GLN A 33 -7.24 -2.06 -7.21
N VAL A 34 -8.37 -2.37 -7.83
CA VAL A 34 -8.56 -2.28 -9.27
C VAL A 34 -9.69 -1.32 -9.59
N ALA A 35 -9.56 -0.60 -10.71
CA ALA A 35 -10.54 0.35 -11.18
C ALA A 35 -10.84 0.11 -12.66
N MET A 36 -12.12 0.26 -13.00
CA MET A 36 -12.61 -0.04 -14.33
C MET A 36 -13.33 1.17 -14.91
N PHE A 37 -13.12 1.41 -16.20
CA PHE A 37 -13.87 2.39 -16.98
C PHE A 37 -14.06 1.84 -18.39
N CYS A 38 -15.30 1.57 -18.78
CA CYS A 38 -15.58 0.90 -20.04
C CYS A 38 -15.03 1.66 -21.25
N GLY A 39 -14.46 0.92 -22.21
CA GLY A 39 -13.78 1.48 -23.37
C GLY A 39 -12.35 1.98 -23.08
N LYS A 40 -11.86 1.83 -21.84
CA LYS A 40 -10.47 2.00 -21.44
C LYS A 40 -9.91 0.70 -20.89
N LEU A 41 -8.58 0.63 -20.80
CA LEU A 41 -7.91 -0.43 -20.08
C LEU A 41 -8.16 -0.28 -18.59
N ASN A 42 -8.21 -1.41 -17.90
CA ASN A 42 -8.33 -1.43 -16.45
C ASN A 42 -7.10 -0.79 -15.81
N MET A 43 -7.29 -0.23 -14.63
CA MET A 43 -6.24 0.34 -13.81
C MET A 43 -6.09 -0.49 -12.53
N HIS A 44 -4.89 -0.57 -11.99
CA HIS A 44 -4.60 -1.22 -10.72
C HIS A 44 -3.66 -0.36 -9.87
N MET A 45 -3.77 -0.45 -8.55
CA MET A 45 -2.90 0.25 -7.61
C MET A 45 -1.55 -0.47 -7.53
N ASN A 46 -0.46 0.22 -7.86
CA ASN A 46 0.87 -0.30 -7.54
C ASN A 46 1.10 -0.14 -6.04
N VAL A 47 1.11 -1.27 -5.33
CA VAL A 47 1.18 -1.33 -3.86
C VAL A 47 2.49 -0.76 -3.30
N GLN A 48 3.56 -0.69 -4.11
CA GLN A 48 4.87 -0.19 -3.66
C GLN A 48 4.95 1.33 -3.67
N ASN A 49 4.33 1.97 -4.68
CA ASN A 49 4.47 3.41 -4.90
C ASN A 49 3.15 4.19 -4.74
N GLY A 50 2.02 3.50 -4.54
CA GLY A 50 0.70 4.08 -4.35
C GLY A 50 0.12 4.79 -5.58
N LYS A 51 0.56 4.43 -6.79
CA LYS A 51 0.09 5.03 -8.06
C LYS A 51 -0.76 4.06 -8.86
N TRP A 52 -1.73 4.62 -9.58
CA TRP A 52 -2.54 3.87 -10.54
C TRP A 52 -1.75 3.57 -11.81
N GLU A 53 -1.67 2.29 -12.16
CA GLU A 53 -1.01 1.79 -13.36
C GLU A 53 -2.02 1.07 -14.27
N SER A 54 -1.82 1.17 -15.58
CA SER A 54 -2.69 0.51 -16.56
C SER A 54 -2.49 -1.00 -16.54
N ASP A 55 -3.49 -1.72 -17.04
CA ASP A 55 -3.47 -3.16 -17.25
C ASP A 55 -2.13 -3.63 -17.83
N PRO A 56 -1.38 -4.51 -17.13
CA PRO A 56 -0.05 -4.96 -17.56
C PRO A 56 -0.05 -5.61 -18.95
N SER A 57 -1.14 -6.33 -19.28
CA SER A 57 -1.28 -6.98 -20.58
C SER A 57 -1.63 -6.01 -21.72
N GLY A 58 -2.11 -4.81 -21.40
CA GLY A 58 -2.58 -3.84 -22.38
C GLY A 58 -3.89 -4.22 -23.07
N THR A 59 -4.67 -5.16 -22.52
CA THR A 59 -5.85 -5.74 -23.19
C THR A 59 -7.12 -5.80 -22.34
N LYS A 60 -7.01 -5.89 -21.00
CA LYS A 60 -8.19 -6.06 -20.13
C LYS A 60 -8.95 -4.75 -19.99
N THR A 61 -10.27 -4.82 -20.12
CA THR A 61 -11.21 -3.70 -20.00
C THR A 61 -12.27 -4.03 -18.95
N CYS A 62 -13.26 -3.14 -18.79
CA CYS A 62 -14.25 -3.25 -17.72
C CYS A 62 -14.92 -4.62 -17.67
N ILE A 63 -15.11 -5.12 -16.44
CA ILE A 63 -15.64 -6.44 -16.14
C ILE A 63 -16.96 -6.24 -15.40
N GLY A 64 -18.01 -6.96 -15.83
CA GLY A 64 -19.36 -6.79 -15.29
C GLY A 64 -19.75 -7.75 -14.17
N THR A 65 -18.89 -8.72 -13.83
CA THR A 65 -19.18 -9.76 -12.83
C THR A 65 -18.17 -9.74 -11.71
N LYS A 66 -18.62 -10.03 -10.48
CA LYS A 66 -17.76 -10.04 -9.29
C LYS A 66 -16.65 -11.09 -9.42
N GLU A 67 -16.98 -12.25 -9.99
CA GLU A 67 -16.06 -13.36 -10.21
C GLU A 67 -14.97 -12.98 -11.22
N GLY A 68 -15.32 -12.24 -12.27
CA GLY A 68 -14.34 -11.76 -13.24
C GLY A 68 -13.42 -10.68 -12.64
N ILE A 69 -13.94 -9.83 -11.75
CA ILE A 69 -13.14 -8.83 -11.04
C ILE A 69 -12.16 -9.52 -10.07
N LEU A 70 -12.61 -10.56 -9.36
CA LEU A 70 -11.76 -11.39 -8.51
C LEU A 70 -10.61 -12.03 -9.31
N GLN A 71 -10.93 -12.64 -10.45
CA GLN A 71 -9.91 -13.21 -11.36
C GLN A 71 -8.92 -12.14 -11.83
N TYR A 72 -9.39 -10.94 -12.13
CA TYR A 72 -8.51 -9.84 -12.53
C TYR A 72 -7.60 -9.37 -11.40
N CYS A 73 -8.11 -9.25 -10.16
CA CYS A 73 -7.28 -8.98 -9.00
C CYS A 73 -6.17 -10.03 -8.83
N GLN A 74 -6.48 -11.32 -9.00
CA GLN A 74 -5.50 -12.41 -8.90
C GLN A 74 -4.44 -12.33 -10.02
N GLU A 75 -4.83 -11.91 -11.23
CA GLU A 75 -3.92 -11.73 -12.37
C GLU A 75 -2.92 -10.59 -12.13
N VAL A 76 -3.37 -9.45 -11.60
CA VAL A 76 -2.50 -8.27 -11.39
C VAL A 76 -1.75 -8.29 -10.06
N TYR A 77 -2.21 -9.08 -9.09
CA TYR A 77 -1.57 -9.27 -7.79
C TYR A 77 -1.26 -10.75 -7.51
N PRO A 78 -0.40 -11.41 -8.32
CA PRO A 78 -0.15 -12.85 -8.20
C PRO A 78 0.49 -13.25 -6.86
N GLU A 79 1.23 -12.34 -6.23
CA GLU A 79 1.90 -12.56 -4.95
C GLU A 79 0.94 -12.38 -3.74
N LEU A 80 -0.26 -11.85 -3.97
CA LEU A 80 -1.27 -11.67 -2.94
C LEU A 80 -2.32 -12.77 -3.10
N GLN A 81 -2.58 -13.53 -2.04
CA GLN A 81 -3.60 -14.59 -2.05
C GLN A 81 -5.00 -13.99 -2.03
N ILE A 82 -5.42 -13.34 -3.12
CA ILE A 82 -6.72 -12.67 -3.23
C ILE A 82 -7.84 -13.70 -3.29
N THR A 83 -8.78 -13.61 -2.35
CA THR A 83 -9.93 -14.52 -2.20
C THR A 83 -11.27 -13.82 -2.38
N ASN A 84 -11.32 -12.49 -2.26
CA ASN A 84 -12.56 -11.74 -2.37
C ASN A 84 -12.34 -10.34 -2.92
N VAL A 85 -13.43 -9.70 -3.35
CA VAL A 85 -13.44 -8.31 -3.80
C VAL A 85 -14.63 -7.57 -3.20
N VAL A 86 -14.44 -6.30 -2.90
CA VAL A 86 -15.50 -5.42 -2.39
C VAL A 86 -15.38 -4.05 -3.05
N GLU A 87 -16.50 -3.41 -3.37
CA GLU A 87 -16.48 -2.02 -3.83
C GLU A 87 -15.94 -1.11 -2.72
N ALA A 88 -15.15 -0.12 -3.11
CA ALA A 88 -14.68 0.88 -2.17
C ALA A 88 -15.82 1.82 -1.78
N ASN A 89 -15.75 2.34 -0.56
CA ASN A 89 -16.78 3.22 -0.02
C ASN A 89 -16.74 4.63 -0.62
N GLN A 90 -15.64 5.02 -1.27
CA GLN A 90 -15.43 6.36 -1.80
C GLN A 90 -14.96 6.31 -3.26
N PRO A 91 -15.47 7.22 -4.11
CA PRO A 91 -14.98 7.34 -5.48
C PRO A 91 -13.58 7.97 -5.50
N VAL A 92 -12.82 7.65 -6.53
CA VAL A 92 -11.49 8.22 -6.79
C VAL A 92 -11.43 8.79 -8.20
N THR A 93 -10.65 9.86 -8.39
CA THR A 93 -10.39 10.42 -9.72
C THR A 93 -9.06 9.89 -10.25
N ILE A 94 -9.10 9.11 -11.33
CA ILE A 94 -7.92 8.52 -11.96
C ILE A 94 -7.66 9.22 -13.28
N GLN A 95 -6.42 9.66 -13.50
CA GLN A 95 -5.95 10.32 -14.71
C GLN A 95 -5.30 9.31 -15.67
N ASN A 96 -5.00 9.74 -16.91
CA ASN A 96 -4.13 8.99 -17.83
C ASN A 96 -4.64 7.58 -18.20
N TRP A 97 -5.95 7.42 -18.42
CA TRP A 97 -6.48 6.12 -18.85
C TRP A 97 -6.00 5.75 -20.26
N CYS A 98 -5.58 4.50 -20.42
CA CYS A 98 -5.14 3.96 -21.69
C CYS A 98 -6.32 3.39 -22.50
N LYS A 99 -6.22 3.42 -23.84
CA LYS A 99 -7.11 2.66 -24.74
C LYS A 99 -6.37 1.45 -25.26
N ARG A 100 -7.08 0.35 -25.51
CA ARG A 100 -6.50 -0.86 -26.13
C ARG A 100 -5.76 -0.51 -27.42
N GLY A 101 -4.54 -1.00 -27.55
CA GLY A 101 -3.70 -0.81 -28.73
C GLY A 101 -3.15 0.61 -28.95
N ARG A 102 -3.33 1.55 -27.99
CA ARG A 102 -2.76 2.91 -28.09
C ARG A 102 -1.63 3.10 -27.09
N LYS A 103 -0.48 3.59 -27.57
CA LYS A 103 0.70 3.90 -26.75
C LYS A 103 0.55 5.16 -25.88
N GLN A 104 -0.37 6.06 -26.21
CA GLN A 104 -0.56 7.31 -25.47
C GLN A 104 -1.79 7.22 -24.56
N CYS A 105 -1.55 7.32 -23.26
CA CYS A 105 -2.56 7.36 -22.21
C CYS A 105 -2.73 8.80 -21.72
N LYS A 106 -3.22 9.68 -22.60
CA LYS A 106 -3.50 11.09 -22.28
C LYS A 106 -4.99 11.32 -22.39
N THR A 107 -5.72 10.96 -21.33
CA THR A 107 -7.15 11.26 -21.21
C THR A 107 -7.39 12.07 -19.96
N HIS A 108 -8.49 12.82 -19.97
CA HIS A 108 -9.00 13.49 -18.78
C HIS A 108 -9.24 12.49 -17.65
N GLY A 109 -9.27 13.02 -16.43
CA GLY A 109 -9.58 12.26 -15.24
C GLY A 109 -11.01 11.75 -15.26
N HIS A 110 -11.20 10.51 -14.83
CA HIS A 110 -12.52 9.93 -14.64
C HIS A 110 -12.69 9.58 -13.17
N MET A 111 -13.85 9.96 -12.62
CA MET A 111 -14.27 9.56 -11.27
C MET A 111 -14.90 8.17 -11.35
N VAL A 112 -14.37 7.24 -10.58
CA VAL A 112 -14.81 5.83 -10.56
C VAL A 112 -14.82 5.31 -9.12
N ILE A 113 -15.65 4.31 -8.85
CA ILE A 113 -15.61 3.55 -7.59
C ILE A 113 -14.71 2.33 -7.83
N PRO A 114 -13.55 2.23 -7.17
CA PRO A 114 -12.66 1.09 -7.34
C PRO A 114 -13.16 -0.13 -6.55
N TYR A 115 -12.64 -1.31 -6.89
CA TYR A 115 -12.79 -2.53 -6.10
C TYR A 115 -11.52 -2.79 -5.31
N ARG A 116 -11.65 -3.06 -4.02
CA ARG A 116 -10.58 -3.51 -3.14
C ARG A 116 -10.38 -5.02 -3.34
N CYS A 117 -9.15 -5.44 -3.56
CA CYS A 117 -8.78 -6.84 -3.68
C CYS A 117 -8.40 -7.37 -2.29
N LEU A 118 -9.23 -8.25 -1.73
CA LEU A 118 -9.05 -8.77 -0.37
C LEU A 118 -8.36 -10.14 -0.43
N GLY A 119 -7.22 -10.26 0.24
CA GLY A 119 -6.51 -11.53 0.40
C GLY A 119 -6.40 -11.94 1.85
N GLU A 120 -6.01 -13.20 2.07
CA GLU A 120 -5.63 -13.62 3.41
C GLU A 120 -4.36 -12.86 3.85
N PRO A 121 -4.30 -12.34 5.08
CA PRO A 121 -3.03 -11.89 5.63
C PRO A 121 -2.10 -13.11 5.62
N ALA A 122 -0.87 -12.94 5.12
CA ALA A 122 0.12 -14.03 5.14
C ALA A 122 0.11 -14.65 6.55
N SER A 123 -0.16 -15.96 6.63
CA SER A 123 -0.28 -16.71 7.87
C SER A 123 0.95 -16.45 8.75
N GLY A 124 0.83 -15.53 9.70
CA GLY A 124 1.97 -14.93 10.39
C GLY A 124 1.70 -13.62 11.13
N ALA A 125 0.59 -12.93 10.84
CA ALA A 125 0.12 -11.83 11.68
C ALA A 125 -0.99 -12.32 12.63
N LEU A 126 -0.62 -13.18 13.59
CA LEU A 126 -1.41 -13.30 14.82
C LEU A 126 -1.26 -11.96 15.55
N VAL A 127 -2.29 -11.13 15.50
CA VAL A 127 -2.43 -10.03 16.44
C VAL A 127 -2.75 -10.69 17.78
N PHE A 128 -1.74 -10.82 18.65
CA PHE A 128 -1.99 -11.00 20.07
C PHE A 128 -2.69 -9.72 20.53
N GLY A 129 -4.03 -9.74 20.55
CA GLY A 129 -4.75 -8.87 21.44
C GLY A 129 -4.45 -9.39 22.83
N ASP A 130 -3.43 -8.84 23.50
CA ASP A 130 -3.26 -9.05 24.92
C ASP A 130 -4.57 -8.61 25.59
N GLU A 131 -5.30 -9.61 26.06
CA GLU A 131 -6.51 -9.54 26.84
C GLU A 131 -6.14 -8.89 28.19
N GLN A 132 -6.19 -7.55 28.26
CA GLN A 132 -6.21 -6.85 29.54
C GLN A 132 -7.63 -6.85 30.07
N GLU A 133 -7.99 -7.91 30.78
CA GLU A 133 -8.89 -7.80 31.94
C GLU A 133 -8.31 -8.64 33.08
N GLY A 134 -7.33 -8.05 33.77
CA GLY A 134 -7.10 -8.39 35.17
C GLY A 134 -8.33 -7.94 35.97
N CYS A 135 -9.25 -8.87 36.24
CA CYS A 135 -10.22 -8.72 37.31
C CYS A 135 -9.46 -8.59 38.62
N SER A 136 -9.54 -7.41 39.23
CA SER A 136 -9.17 -7.19 40.62
C SER A 136 -10.32 -7.68 41.49
N ASP A 137 -10.07 -8.66 42.35
CA ASP A 137 -10.80 -8.86 43.60
C ASP A 137 -9.77 -8.97 44.73
#